data_AF-A0A958C523-F1
#
_entry.id   AF-A0A958C523-F1
#
_cell.length_a   1.000
_cell.length_b   1.000
_cell.length_c   1.000
_cell.angle_alpha   90.00
_cell.angle_beta   90.00
_cell.angle_gamma   90.00
#
_symmetry.space_group_name_H-M   'P 1'
#
loop_
_entity.id
_entity.type
_entity.pdbx_description
1 polymer ?
#
loop_
_entity_poly.entity_id
_entity_poly.type
_entity_poly.pdbx_seq_one_letter_code
_entity_poly.pdbx_strand_id
1 'polypeptide(L)'
;GVGWADIPLPGFVPTVAAMTLTGDQGMLGLALASALGGVLAVWGTWVLLQTVQTRRVALIGTALLAVSYTAIHFSRIAEYMDPVPFGVWALAFLA
;
A
#
# COMPACT_ATOMS: atom_id res chain seq x y z
N GLY A 1 11.98 16.31 10.54
CA GLY A 1 11.17 16.25 11.77
C GLY A 1 10.40 14.96 11.77
N VAL A 2 10.40 14.23 12.87
CA VAL A 2 9.50 13.09 13.09
C VAL A 2 8.08 13.64 13.35
N GLY A 3 7.07 13.00 12.77
CA GLY A 3 5.65 13.33 12.91
C GLY A 3 4.97 12.48 13.98
N TRP A 4 3.67 12.22 13.81
CA TRP A 4 2.93 11.31 14.68
C TRP A 4 3.48 9.88 14.58
N ALA A 5 3.54 9.15 15.70
CA ALA A 5 4.07 7.78 15.79
C ALA A 5 5.49 7.58 15.20
N ASP A 6 6.36 8.59 15.33
CA ASP A 6 7.74 8.57 14.83
C ASP A 6 7.89 8.40 13.31
N ILE A 7 6.80 8.58 12.57
CA ILE A 7 6.80 8.50 11.11
C ILE A 7 7.41 9.80 10.56
N PRO A 8 8.40 9.74 9.65
CA PRO A 8 8.90 10.93 8.98
C PRO A 8 7.77 11.66 8.24
N LEU A 9 7.77 13.00 8.26
CA LEU A 9 6.74 13.81 7.58
C LEU A 9 6.40 13.38 6.14
N PRO A 10 7.37 12.95 5.29
CA PRO A 10 7.07 12.44 3.95
C PRO A 10 6.13 11.22 3.92
N GLY A 11 6.10 10.40 4.98
CA GLY A 11 5.21 9.24 5.10
C GLY A 11 3.73 9.63 5.11
N PHE A 12 3.40 10.88 5.47
CA PHE A 12 2.03 11.38 5.46
C PHE A 12 1.57 11.95 4.11
N VAL A 13 2.47 12.05 3.12
CA VAL A 13 2.13 12.63 1.80
C VAL A 13 0.97 11.90 1.12
N PRO A 14 0.90 10.55 1.09
CA PRO A 14 -0.24 9.85 0.49
C PRO A 14 -1.57 10.19 1.18
N THR A 15 -1.55 10.30 2.52
CA THR A 15 -2.73 10.67 3.32
C THR A 15 -3.18 12.09 3.01
N VAL A 16 -2.25 13.06 3.01
CA VAL A 16 -2.57 14.46 2.69
C VAL A 16 -3.13 14.57 1.28
N ALA A 17 -2.51 13.90 0.30
CA ALA A 17 -3.01 13.89 -1.08
C ALA A 17 -4.44 13.33 -1.15
N ALA A 18 -4.72 12.19 -0.51
CA ALA A 18 -6.05 11.60 -0.50
C ALA A 18 -7.09 12.51 0.19
N MET A 19 -6.74 13.14 1.33
CA MET A 19 -7.63 14.09 2.01
C MET A 19 -7.96 15.28 1.13
N THR A 20 -6.96 15.91 0.49
CA THR A 20 -7.18 17.04 -0.43
C THR A 20 -8.06 16.66 -1.62
N LEU A 21 -7.86 15.47 -2.21
CA LEU A 21 -8.68 14.97 -3.32
C LEU A 21 -10.14 14.73 -2.92
N THR A 22 -10.38 14.36 -1.66
CA THR A 22 -11.72 14.13 -1.11
C THR A 22 -12.38 15.40 -0.56
N GLY A 23 -11.78 16.57 -0.73
CA GLY A 23 -12.29 17.84 -0.21
C GLY A 23 -12.20 17.95 1.31
N ASP A 24 -11.09 17.49 1.88
CA ASP A 24 -10.79 17.46 3.32
C ASP A 24 -11.81 16.68 4.17
N GLN A 25 -12.53 15.75 3.55
CA GLN A 25 -13.35 14.77 4.24
C GLN A 25 -12.46 13.76 4.98
N GLY A 26 -12.14 14.06 6.23
CA GLY A 26 -11.08 13.35 6.96
C GLY A 26 -11.17 11.83 6.90
N MET A 27 -12.33 11.24 7.20
CA MET A 27 -12.49 9.78 7.22
C MET A 27 -12.46 9.15 5.82
N LEU A 28 -13.02 9.82 4.81
CA LEU A 28 -13.00 9.33 3.43
C LEU A 28 -11.59 9.38 2.85
N GLY A 29 -10.88 10.50 3.04
CA GLY A 29 -9.49 10.66 2.59
C GLY A 29 -8.55 9.65 3.24
N LEU A 30 -8.71 9.40 4.54
CA LEU A 30 -7.95 8.39 5.26
C LEU A 30 -8.21 6.98 4.71
N ALA A 31 -9.48 6.59 4.52
CA ALA A 31 -9.83 5.30 3.97
C ALA A 31 -9.33 5.14 2.51
N LEU A 32 -9.41 6.21 1.72
CA LEU A 32 -8.92 6.23 0.34
C LEU A 32 -7.40 6.02 0.30
N ALA A 33 -6.64 6.68 1.16
CA ALA A 33 -5.18 6.51 1.24
C ALA A 33 -4.81 5.04 1.52
N SER A 34 -5.45 4.41 2.51
CA SER A 34 -5.23 3.00 2.84
C SER A 34 -5.64 2.05 1.70
N ALA A 35 -6.77 2.31 1.07
CA ALA A 35 -7.25 1.48 -0.04
C ALA A 35 -6.30 1.55 -1.25
N LEU A 36 -5.83 2.74 -1.60
CA LEU A 36 -4.82 2.93 -2.64
C LEU A 36 -3.51 2.25 -2.27
N GLY A 37 -3.07 2.34 -1.00
CA GLY A 37 -1.91 1.61 -0.51
C GLY A 37 -2.05 0.10 -0.69
N GLY A 38 -3.22 -0.46 -0.40
CA GLY A 38 -3.51 -1.89 -0.61
C GLY A 38 -3.45 -2.29 -2.08
N VAL A 39 -4.06 -1.51 -2.97
CA VAL A 39 -4.03 -1.75 -4.42
C VAL A 39 -2.59 -1.70 -4.95
N LEU A 40 -1.82 -0.71 -4.52
CA LEU A 40 -0.41 -0.56 -4.89
C LEU A 40 0.45 -1.71 -4.36
N ALA A 41 0.17 -2.24 -3.17
CA ALA A 41 0.87 -3.39 -2.62
C ALA A 41 0.58 -4.67 -3.43
N VAL A 42 -0.68 -4.91 -3.81
CA VAL A 42 -1.06 -6.04 -4.68
C VAL A 42 -0.38 -5.93 -6.04
N TRP A 43 -0.44 -4.76 -6.67
CA TRP A 43 0.18 -4.54 -7.97
C TRP A 43 1.71 -4.65 -7.90
N GLY A 44 2.34 -4.01 -6.90
CA GLY A 44 3.78 -4.12 -6.69
C GLY A 44 4.22 -5.56 -6.46
N THR A 45 3.42 -6.36 -5.75
CA THR A 45 3.73 -7.78 -5.48
C THR A 45 3.73 -8.59 -6.77
N TRP A 46 2.78 -8.32 -7.66
CA TRP A 46 2.78 -8.92 -9.00
C TRP A 46 4.04 -8.57 -9.79
N VAL A 47 4.43 -7.29 -9.80
CA VAL A 47 5.63 -6.83 -10.50
C VAL A 47 6.88 -7.50 -9.91
N LEU A 48 7.06 -7.46 -8.59
CA LEU A 48 8.17 -8.10 -7.88
C LEU A 48 8.23 -9.61 -8.15
N LEU A 49 7.10 -10.32 -8.03
CA LEU A 49 7.12 -11.77 -8.26
C LEU A 49 7.43 -12.11 -9.72
N GLN A 50 7.09 -11.26 -10.68
CA GLN A 50 7.49 -11.49 -12.08
C GLN A 50 8.99 -11.33 -12.33
N THR A 51 9.74 -10.59 -11.49
CA THR A 51 11.20 -10.47 -11.65
C THR A 51 11.94 -11.70 -11.13
N VAL A 52 11.39 -12.41 -10.14
CA VAL A 52 12.07 -13.54 -9.46
C VAL A 52 11.39 -14.90 -9.59
N GLN A 53 10.17 -14.98 -10.14
CA GLN A 53 9.40 -16.22 -10.29
C GLN A 53 8.78 -16.37 -11.69
N THR A 54 8.24 -17.56 -11.97
CA THR A 54 7.44 -17.77 -13.18
C THR A 54 6.11 -17.02 -13.10
N ARG A 55 5.56 -16.64 -14.26
CA ARG A 55 4.27 -15.93 -14.37
C ARG A 55 3.12 -16.60 -13.62
N ARG A 56 3.05 -17.94 -13.63
CA ARG A 56 1.99 -18.69 -12.91
C ARG A 56 2.11 -18.53 -11.40
N VAL A 57 3.33 -18.64 -10.88
CA VAL A 57 3.60 -18.47 -9.44
C VAL A 57 3.32 -17.03 -9.01
N ALA A 58 3.74 -16.05 -9.82
CA ALA A 58 3.45 -14.65 -9.56
C ALA A 58 1.93 -14.36 -9.50
N LEU A 59 1.13 -14.99 -10.38
CA LEU A 59 -0.32 -14.80 -10.42
C LEU A 59 -0.96 -15.37 -9.16
N ILE A 60 -0.60 -16.60 -8.80
CA ILE A 60 -1.13 -17.27 -7.60
C ILE A 60 -0.74 -16.49 -6.36
N GLY A 61 0.54 -16.10 -6.21
CA GLY A 61 1.02 -15.35 -5.05
C GLY A 61 0.31 -14.00 -4.90
N THR A 62 0.13 -13.28 -6.00
CA THR A 62 -0.61 -12.00 -6.01
C THR A 62 -2.09 -12.20 -5.67
N ALA A 63 -2.73 -13.23 -6.22
CA ALA A 63 -4.13 -13.55 -5.94
C ALA A 63 -4.34 -13.88 -4.47
N LEU A 64 -3.43 -14.65 -3.86
CA LEU A 64 -3.46 -14.97 -2.43
C LEU A 64 -3.34 -13.72 -1.57
N LEU A 65 -2.47 -12.77 -1.94
CA LEU A 65 -2.37 -11.48 -1.25
C LEU A 65 -3.67 -10.67 -1.39
N ALA A 66 -4.25 -10.62 -2.60
CA ALA A 66 -5.46 -9.86 -2.88
C ALA A 66 -6.71 -10.35 -2.10
N VAL A 67 -6.77 -11.64 -1.75
CA VAL A 67 -7.86 -12.23 -0.96
C VAL A 67 -7.50 -12.47 0.51
N SER A 68 -6.27 -12.15 0.91
CA SER A 68 -5.82 -12.31 2.29
C SER A 68 -6.64 -11.41 3.22
N TYR A 69 -7.23 -12.01 4.26
CA TYR A 69 -7.98 -11.28 5.28
C TYR A 69 -7.15 -10.14 5.87
N THR A 70 -5.90 -10.42 6.24
CA THR A 70 -4.99 -9.43 6.85
C THR A 70 -4.72 -8.28 5.89
N ALA A 71 -4.42 -8.57 4.62
CA ALA A 71 -4.16 -7.53 3.63
C ALA A 71 -5.39 -6.67 3.37
N ILE A 72 -6.57 -7.29 3.24
CA ILE A 72 -7.83 -6.58 3.06
C ILE A 72 -8.14 -5.70 4.28
N HIS A 73 -8.00 -6.25 5.50
CA HIS A 73 -8.28 -5.54 6.75
C HIS A 73 -7.47 -4.25 6.86
N PHE A 74 -6.13 -4.34 6.74
CA PHE A 74 -5.25 -3.18 6.84
C PHE A 74 -5.37 -2.20 5.65
N SER A 75 -5.76 -2.68 4.47
CA SER A 75 -6.06 -1.79 3.33
C SER A 75 -7.37 -0.99 3.49
N ARG A 76 -8.17 -1.24 4.54
CA ARG A 76 -9.47 -0.58 4.75
C ARG A 76 -9.53 0.35 5.94
N ILE A 77 -8.53 0.30 6.81
CA ILE A 77 -8.45 1.14 8.00
C ILE A 77 -7.28 2.09 7.85
N ALA A 78 -7.39 3.25 8.49
CA ALA A 78 -6.36 4.28 8.48
C ALA A 78 -5.19 3.94 9.42
N GLU A 79 -4.77 2.67 9.45
CA GLU A 79 -3.69 2.18 10.30
C GLU A 79 -2.50 1.79 9.44
N TYR A 80 -1.45 2.63 9.45
CA TYR A 80 -0.08 2.30 9.07
C TYR A 80 0.08 1.43 7.80
N MET A 81 -0.72 1.71 6.77
CA MET A 81 -0.72 0.93 5.52
C MET A 81 0.43 1.33 4.60
N ASP A 82 1.00 2.52 4.78
CA ASP A 82 2.03 3.12 3.93
C ASP A 82 3.35 2.32 3.79
N PRO A 83 3.90 1.64 4.80
CA PRO A 83 5.18 0.94 4.63
C PRO A 83 5.08 -0.25 3.67
N VAL A 84 3.91 -0.88 3.56
CA VAL A 84 3.71 -2.10 2.74
C VAL A 84 3.90 -1.82 1.25
N PRO A 85 3.15 -0.90 0.59
CA PRO A 85 3.38 -0.59 -0.81
C PRO A 85 4.80 -0.06 -1.05
N PHE A 86 5.34 0.81 -0.18
CA PHE A 86 6.70 1.32 -0.36
C PHE A 86 7.75 0.20 -0.29
N GLY A 87 7.63 -0.73 0.66
CA GLY A 87 8.54 -1.87 0.79
C GLY A 87 8.49 -2.80 -0.43
N VAL A 88 7.29 -3.15 -0.88
CA VAL A 88 7.12 -4.01 -2.05
C VAL A 88 7.66 -3.37 -3.32
N TRP A 89 7.39 -2.08 -3.55
CA TRP A 89 7.92 -1.36 -4.72
C TRP A 89 9.43 -1.14 -4.64
N ALA A 90 9.99 -0.85 -3.45
CA ALA A 90 11.43 -0.76 -3.27
C ALA A 90 12.12 -2.08 -3.65
N LEU A 91 11.57 -3.21 -3.19
CA LEU A 91 12.07 -4.54 -3.59
C LEU A 91 11.91 -4.77 -5.10
N ALA A 92 10.77 -4.39 -5.69
CA ALA A 92 10.53 -4.54 -7.12
C ALA A 92 11.54 -3.76 -7.98
N PHE A 93 11.98 -2.59 -7.53
CA PHE A 93 12.99 -1.78 -8.23
C PHE A 93 14.43 -2.26 -8.01
N LEU A 94 14.68 -3.04 -6.96
CA LEU A 94 16.00 -3.59 -6.63
C LEU A 94 16.22 -5.01 -7.17
N ALA A 95 15.16 -5.70 -7.58
CA ALA A 95 15.18 -7.06 -8.12
C ALA A 95 15.47 -7.08 -9.62
#